data_AF-A0A1X7SP37-F1
#
_entry.id   AF-A0A1X7SP37-F1
#
_cell.length_a   1.000
_cell.length_b   1.000
_cell.length_c   1.000
_cell.angle_alpha   90.00
_cell.angle_beta   90.00
_cell.angle_gamma   90.00
#
_symmetry.space_group_name_H-M   'P 1'
#
loop_
_entity.id
_entity.type
_entity.pdbx_description
1 polymer ?
#
loop_
_entity_poly.entity_id
_entity_poly.type
_entity_poly.pdbx_seq_one_letter_code
_entity_poly.pdbx_strand_id
1 'polypeptide(L)'
;LLPEESFNVEQVVQCLRHSLNPQTQHLSLLLLSTTASIYPDRILHNLMPVFAFMGSSLLRQDDSYTFDVINKTLESIVPTLVKLLQNRVKVPVLLVTR
;
A
#
# COMPACT_ATOMS: atom_id res chain seq x y z
N LEU A 1 -0.85 -3.94 -20.42
CA LEU A 1 -1.01 -3.31 -19.11
C LEU A 1 -1.50 -1.88 -19.34
N LEU A 2 -2.36 -1.36 -18.45
CA LEU A 2 -2.78 0.04 -18.47
C LEU A 2 -1.55 0.97 -18.44
N PRO A 3 -1.56 2.13 -19.11
CA PRO A 3 -0.48 3.10 -19.01
C PRO A 3 -0.21 3.45 -17.54
N GLU A 4 1.04 3.54 -17.12
CA GLU A 4 1.41 3.79 -15.72
C GLU A 4 0.83 5.11 -15.16
N GLU A 5 0.53 6.08 -16.04
CA GLU A 5 -0.13 7.35 -15.70
C GLU A 5 -1.65 7.23 -15.51
N SER A 6 -2.28 6.13 -15.95
CA SER A 6 -3.74 5.96 -15.90
C SER A 6 -4.25 5.47 -14.54
N PHE A 7 -3.38 4.99 -13.65
CA PHE A 7 -3.76 4.48 -12.34
C PHE A 7 -3.36 5.44 -11.21
N ASN A 8 -4.35 6.18 -10.70
CA ASN A 8 -4.12 7.12 -9.61
C ASN A 8 -4.32 6.44 -8.24
N VAL A 9 -3.21 6.06 -7.62
CA VAL A 9 -3.17 5.48 -6.26
C VAL A 9 -3.85 6.36 -5.23
N GLU A 10 -3.70 7.68 -5.35
CA GLU A 10 -4.27 8.64 -4.39
C GLU A 10 -5.79 8.54 -4.35
N GLN A 11 -6.46 8.33 -5.49
CA GLN A 11 -7.91 8.15 -5.50
C GLN A 11 -8.37 6.89 -4.77
N VAL A 12 -7.60 5.81 -4.84
CA VAL A 12 -7.89 4.57 -4.09
C VAL A 12 -7.72 4.82 -2.58
N VAL A 13 -6.71 5.59 -2.19
CA VAL A 13 -6.54 6.01 -0.80
C VAL A 13 -7.69 6.91 -0.33
N GLN A 14 -8.25 7.76 -1.21
CA GLN A 14 -9.45 8.54 -0.88
C GLN A 14 -10.67 7.64 -0.64
N CYS A 15 -10.87 6.63 -1.48
CA CYS A 15 -11.93 5.63 -1.30
C CYS A 15 -11.77 4.87 0.03
N LEU A 16 -10.55 4.51 0.37
CA LEU A 16 -10.23 3.89 1.66
C LEU A 16 -10.59 4.81 2.83
N ARG A 17 -10.21 6.10 2.77
CA ARG A 17 -10.34 7.05 3.88
C ARG A 17 -11.75 7.59 4.10
N HIS A 18 -12.48 7.87 3.03
CA HIS A 18 -13.71 8.67 3.09
C HIS A 18 -14.98 7.85 2.84
N SER A 19 -14.87 6.62 2.32
CA SER A 19 -16.05 5.78 2.17
C SER A 19 -16.58 5.36 3.54
N LEU A 20 -17.89 5.49 3.74
CA LEU A 20 -18.60 4.93 4.90
C LEU A 20 -19.00 3.46 4.68
N ASN A 21 -18.84 2.95 3.45
CA ASN A 21 -19.14 1.57 3.11
C ASN A 21 -17.89 0.69 3.36
N PRO A 22 -17.95 -0.27 4.31
CA PRO A 22 -16.81 -1.13 4.65
C PRO A 22 -16.36 -2.01 3.47
N GLN A 23 -17.27 -2.40 2.57
CA GLN A 23 -16.90 -3.18 1.37
C GLN A 23 -16.05 -2.36 0.41
N THR A 24 -16.35 -1.06 0.25
CA THR A 24 -15.54 -0.16 -0.58
C THR A 24 -14.16 0.04 0.01
N GLN A 25 -14.06 0.19 1.33
CA GLN A 25 -12.78 0.28 2.03
C GLN A 25 -11.97 -1.01 1.84
N HIS A 26 -12.62 -2.16 1.98
CA HIS A 26 -12.03 -3.48 1.77
C HIS A 26 -11.49 -3.68 0.34
N LEU A 27 -12.31 -3.40 -0.68
CA LEU A 27 -11.89 -3.48 -2.08
C LEU A 27 -10.75 -2.51 -2.40
N SER A 28 -10.73 -1.34 -1.75
CA SER A 28 -9.63 -0.37 -1.88
C SER A 28 -8.32 -0.94 -1.32
N LEU A 29 -8.34 -1.65 -0.19
CA LEU A 29 -7.15 -2.33 0.36
C LEU A 29 -6.64 -3.44 -0.56
N LEU A 30 -7.53 -4.29 -1.09
CA LEU A 30 -7.14 -5.33 -2.05
C LEU A 30 -6.53 -4.75 -3.32
N LEU A 31 -7.12 -3.66 -3.82
CA LEU A 31 -6.60 -2.95 -4.98
C LEU A 31 -5.21 -2.38 -4.68
N LEU A 32 -5.00 -1.72 -3.54
CA LEU A 32 -3.70 -1.22 -3.11
C LEU A 32 -2.64 -2.32 -2.97
N SER A 33 -3.00 -3.48 -2.41
CA SER A 33 -2.11 -4.64 -2.32
C SER A 33 -1.68 -5.15 -3.70
N THR A 34 -2.64 -5.25 -4.63
CA THR A 34 -2.35 -5.68 -6.01
C THR A 34 -1.47 -4.66 -6.72
N THR A 35 -1.80 -3.36 -6.59
CA THR A 35 -1.01 -2.28 -7.17
C THR A 35 0.41 -2.23 -6.60
N ALA A 36 0.61 -2.51 -5.31
CA ALA A 36 1.95 -2.52 -4.72
C ALA A 36 2.88 -3.52 -5.42
N SER A 37 2.34 -4.64 -5.88
CA SER A 37 3.10 -5.65 -6.63
C SER A 37 3.43 -5.22 -8.07
N ILE A 38 2.68 -4.26 -8.63
CA ILE A 38 2.81 -3.81 -10.04
C ILE A 38 3.56 -2.47 -10.14
N TYR A 39 3.23 -1.50 -9.29
CA TYR A 39 3.77 -0.13 -9.27
C TYR A 39 4.30 0.24 -7.86
N PRO A 40 5.38 -0.41 -7.41
CA PRO A 40 5.86 -0.32 -6.04
C PRO A 40 6.29 1.11 -5.63
N ASP A 41 6.89 1.89 -6.53
CA ASP A 41 7.32 3.27 -6.25
C ASP A 41 6.15 4.24 -6.03
N ARG A 42 5.01 4.04 -6.72
CA ARG A 42 3.81 4.89 -6.57
C ARG A 42 3.08 4.64 -5.25
N ILE A 43 3.12 3.41 -4.76
CA ILE A 43 2.52 3.03 -3.47
C ILE A 43 3.33 3.60 -2.31
N LEU A 44 4.66 3.60 -2.40
CA LEU A 44 5.56 4.13 -1.37
C LEU A 44 5.16 5.53 -0.87
N HIS A 45 4.86 6.44 -1.79
CA HIS A 45 4.46 7.82 -1.47
C HIS A 45 3.09 7.93 -0.79
N ASN A 46 2.25 6.91 -0.93
CA ASN A 46 0.86 6.89 -0.47
C ASN A 46 0.63 5.93 0.72
N LEU A 47 1.69 5.33 1.27
CA LEU A 47 1.56 4.37 2.35
C LEU A 47 1.26 4.97 3.71
N MET A 48 1.83 6.14 4.01
CA MET A 48 1.57 6.88 5.26
C MET A 48 0.07 7.05 5.54
N PRO A 49 -0.75 7.56 4.59
CA PRO A 49 -2.19 7.71 4.82
C PRO A 49 -2.95 6.37 4.89
N VAL A 50 -2.46 5.31 4.24
CA VAL A 50 -3.05 3.96 4.32
C VAL A 50 -2.85 3.37 5.72
N PHE A 51 -1.62 3.39 6.25
CA PHE A 51 -1.32 2.88 7.59
C PHE A 51 -1.99 3.70 8.70
N ALA A 52 -2.02 5.03 8.55
CA ALA A 52 -2.71 5.90 9.51
C ALA A 52 -4.21 5.59 9.60
N PHE A 53 -4.86 5.33 8.46
CA PHE A 53 -6.28 4.99 8.42
C PHE A 53 -6.58 3.61 9.01
N MET A 54 -5.74 2.61 8.72
CA MET A 54 -5.88 1.27 9.29
C MET A 54 -5.89 1.33 10.83
N GLY A 55 -5.01 2.17 11.42
CA GLY A 55 -4.93 2.40 12.87
C GLY A 55 -6.15 3.10 13.49
N SER A 56 -6.77 4.05 12.79
CA SER A 56 -7.86 4.87 13.34
C SER A 56 -9.26 4.30 13.11
N SER A 57 -9.47 3.56 12.03
CA SER A 57 -10.82 3.26 11.51
C SER A 57 -11.13 1.78 11.41
N LEU A 58 -10.16 0.95 10.99
CA LEU A 58 -10.40 -0.46 10.67
C LEU A 58 -10.13 -1.41 11.85
N LEU A 59 -9.15 -1.11 12.70
CA LEU A 59 -8.87 -1.89 13.92
C LEU A 59 -9.98 -1.79 14.99
N ARG A 60 -10.96 -0.90 14.81
CA ARG A 60 -12.11 -0.72 15.71
C ARG A 60 -13.36 -1.49 15.26
N GLN A 61 -13.37 -2.07 14.05
CA GLN A 61 -14.46 -2.94 13.60
C GLN A 61 -14.10 -4.39 13.93
N ASP A 62 -14.78 -4.97 14.92
CA ASP A 62 -14.62 -6.34 15.45
C ASP A 62 -14.96 -7.47 14.44
N ASP A 63 -14.75 -7.28 13.13
CA ASP A 63 -14.95 -8.34 12.14
C ASP A 63 -13.61 -9.02 11.82
N SER A 64 -13.53 -10.31 12.13
CA SER A 64 -12.39 -11.19 11.82
C SER A 64 -11.97 -11.14 10.34
N TYR A 65 -12.91 -10.87 9.45
CA TYR A 65 -12.66 -10.66 8.03
C TYR A 65 -11.80 -9.43 7.74
N THR A 66 -12.07 -8.30 8.41
CA THR A 66 -11.29 -7.07 8.29
C THR A 66 -9.84 -7.31 8.71
N PHE A 67 -9.63 -8.10 9.77
CA PHE A 67 -8.31 -8.49 10.25
C PHE A 67 -7.53 -9.34 9.23
N ASP A 68 -8.16 -10.35 8.63
CA ASP A 68 -7.53 -11.19 7.61
C ASP A 68 -7.10 -10.39 6.38
N VAL A 69 -7.90 -9.41 5.98
CA VAL A 69 -7.61 -8.55 4.82
C VAL A 69 -6.46 -7.60 5.12
N ILE A 70 -6.43 -7.04 6.34
CA ILE A 70 -5.31 -6.25 6.82
C ILE A 70 -4.04 -7.09 6.75
N ASN A 71 -4.04 -8.30 7.31
CA ASN A 71 -2.86 -9.17 7.31
C ASN A 71 -2.40 -9.49 5.90
N LYS A 72 -3.30 -9.88 4.99
CA LYS A 72 -2.96 -10.14 3.58
C LYS A 72 -2.36 -8.90 2.89
N THR A 73 -2.89 -7.73 3.20
CA THR A 73 -2.39 -6.46 2.66
C THR A 73 -0.98 -6.16 3.18
N LEU A 74 -0.74 -6.37 4.48
CA LEU A 74 0.59 -6.22 5.09
C LEU A 74 1.59 -7.23 4.55
N GLU A 75 1.21 -8.50 4.43
CA GLU A 75 2.04 -9.57 3.88
C GLU A 75 2.44 -9.32 2.41
N SER A 76 1.61 -8.60 1.65
CA SER A 76 1.93 -8.22 0.26
C SER A 76 2.79 -6.96 0.17
N ILE A 77 2.45 -5.93 0.94
CA ILE A 77 3.10 -4.62 0.85
C ILE A 77 4.47 -4.63 1.54
N VAL A 78 4.60 -5.21 2.73
CA VAL A 78 5.83 -5.14 3.53
C VAL A 78 7.04 -5.76 2.81
N PRO A 79 6.98 -6.98 2.23
CA PRO A 79 8.12 -7.54 1.51
C PRO A 79 8.50 -6.72 0.26
N THR A 80 7.50 -6.13 -0.40
CA THR A 80 7.72 -5.25 -1.54
C THR A 80 8.47 -4.00 -1.11
N LEU A 81 8.10 -3.39 0.01
CA LEU A 81 8.82 -2.26 0.59
C LEU A 81 10.25 -2.61 0.98
N VAL A 82 10.46 -3.74 1.65
CA VAL A 82 11.79 -4.19 2.05
C VAL A 82 12.68 -4.37 0.82
N LYS A 83 12.18 -4.97 -0.26
CA LYS A 83 12.91 -5.12 -1.53
C LYS A 83 13.24 -3.77 -2.17
N LEU A 84 12.29 -2.83 -2.20
CA LEU A 84 12.53 -1.49 -2.72
C LEU A 84 13.60 -0.75 -1.93
N LEU A 85 13.49 -0.74 -0.60
CA LEU A 85 14.45 -0.09 0.28
C LEU A 85 15.84 -0.74 0.15
N GLN A 86 15.93 -2.07 0.07
CA GLN A 86 17.19 -2.77 -0.20
C GLN A 86 17.78 -2.40 -1.56
N ASN A 87 16.96 -2.27 -2.61
CA ASN A 87 17.41 -1.84 -3.93
C ASN A 87 17.86 -0.37 -3.94
N ARG A 88 17.19 0.51 -3.18
CA ARG A 88 17.61 1.91 -3.03
C ARG A 88 18.88 2.05 -2.19
N VAL A 89 19.09 1.20 -1.20
CA VAL A 89 20.34 1.18 -0.41
C VAL A 89 21.53 0.60 -1.21
N LYS A 90 21.28 -0.20 -2.26
CA LYS A 90 22.33 -0.71 -3.16
C LYS A 90 22.90 0.31 -4.15
N VAL A 91 22.37 1.53 -4.23
CA VAL A 91 22.94 2.63 -5.02
C VAL A 91 22.86 3.93 -4.19
N PRO A 92 23.95 4.47 -3.58
CA PRO A 92 25.36 4.37 -3.94
C PRO A 92 26.31 4.12 -2.73
N VAL A 93 26.85 2.90 -2.59
CA VAL A 93 28.17 2.70 -1.95
C VAL A 93 29.23 2.32 -3.00
N LEU A 94 28.84 2.16 -4.27
CA LEU A 94 29.75 1.86 -5.39
C LEU A 94 30.24 3.09 -6.18
N LEU A 95 29.96 4.32 -5.74
CA LEU A 95 30.42 5.57 -6.38
C LEU A 95 31.41 6.40 -5.55
N VAL A 96 31.85 5.94 -4.36
CA VAL A 96 32.73 6.72 -3.45
C VAL A 96 34.06 6.01 -3.15
N THR A 97 34.54 5.17 -4.06
CA THR A 97 35.91 4.61 -3.97
C THR A 97 36.53 4.52 -5.36
N ARG A 98 36.95 5.67 -5.87
CA ARG A 98 38.08 5.80 -6.79
C ARG A 98 39.03 6.84 -6.21
#